data_AF-A0A1C3WN87-F1
#
_entry.id   AF-A0A1C3WN87-F1
#
_cell.length_a   1.000
_cell.length_b   1.000
_cell.length_c   1.000
_cell.angle_alpha   90.00
_cell.angle_beta   90.00
_cell.angle_gamma   90.00
#
_symmetry.space_group_name_H-M   'P 1'
#
loop_
_entity.id
_entity.type
_entity.pdbx_description
1 polymer ?
#
loop_
_entity_poly.entity_id
_entity_poly.type
_entity_poly.pdbx_seq_one_letter_code
_entity_poly.pdbx_strand_id
1 'polypeptide(L)'
;MTKSQKSFSKLNRYICAGLVLAVLAVPAVAASLKSIMGSMGDNTTSAKAVLANFDGKAAEQVLRRYAADAEAADAMFTNPGSAKEKDLHARFSKMAMIANTASQQAQDKASFRKAFAAVATECKSCHATYK
;
A
#
# COMPACT_ATOMS: atom_id res chain seq x y z
N MET A 1 29.82 44.70 -51.14
CA MET A 1 28.43 44.95 -50.68
C MET A 1 27.78 43.62 -50.31
N THR A 2 27.17 43.59 -49.12
CA THR A 2 26.20 42.63 -48.53
C THR A 2 26.53 41.12 -48.43
N LYS A 3 26.88 40.72 -47.21
CA LYS A 3 26.75 39.37 -46.60
C LYS A 3 25.26 38.98 -46.43
N SER A 4 24.94 37.68 -46.36
CA SER A 4 24.28 37.10 -45.16
C SER A 4 24.16 35.58 -45.22
N GLN A 5 24.50 34.95 -44.09
CA GLN A 5 24.54 33.52 -43.80
C GLN A 5 23.13 32.91 -43.68
N LYS A 6 22.91 31.72 -44.24
CA LYS A 6 21.77 30.88 -43.83
C LYS A 6 22.15 30.14 -42.56
N SER A 7 21.75 30.73 -41.43
CA SER A 7 21.88 30.19 -40.08
C SER A 7 21.08 28.91 -39.91
N PHE A 8 21.76 27.80 -39.63
CA PHE A 8 21.18 26.66 -38.91
C PHE A 8 20.83 27.13 -37.49
N SER A 9 19.55 27.35 -37.21
CA SER A 9 19.06 27.39 -35.82
C SER A 9 17.54 27.32 -35.83
N LYS A 10 17.02 26.15 -35.45
CA LYS A 10 15.74 25.96 -34.75
C LYS A 10 15.63 24.50 -34.28
N LEU A 11 16.69 24.05 -33.61
CA LEU A 11 16.54 23.02 -32.58
C LEU A 11 16.21 23.77 -31.28
N ASN A 12 15.41 23.16 -30.41
CA ASN A 12 15.17 23.55 -29.02
C ASN A 12 13.94 24.43 -28.72
N ARG A 13 12.72 23.88 -28.88
CA ARG A 13 11.53 24.25 -28.08
C ARG A 13 10.55 23.09 -27.91
N TYR A 14 11.04 21.96 -27.44
CA TYR A 14 10.18 20.93 -26.85
C TYR A 14 10.92 20.41 -25.62
N ILE A 15 10.18 20.06 -24.57
CA ILE A 15 10.67 19.54 -23.28
C ILE A 15 11.03 20.62 -22.25
N CYS A 16 10.02 21.25 -21.64
CA CYS A 16 10.15 21.79 -20.27
C CYS A 16 8.81 22.01 -19.53
N ALA A 17 7.67 21.55 -20.07
CA ALA A 17 6.37 21.73 -19.41
C ALA A 17 5.85 20.47 -18.67
N GLY A 18 6.64 19.39 -18.64
CA GLY A 18 6.22 18.11 -18.02
C GLY A 18 6.73 17.85 -16.60
N LEU A 19 7.64 18.69 -16.07
CA LEU A 19 8.40 18.35 -14.85
C LEU A 19 7.83 18.92 -13.54
N VAL A 20 6.72 19.68 -13.58
CA VAL A 20 6.19 20.38 -12.38
C VAL A 20 5.02 19.62 -11.72
N LEU A 21 4.40 18.65 -12.39
CA LEU A 21 3.28 17.87 -11.82
C LEU A 21 3.72 16.68 -10.95
N ALA A 22 4.99 16.27 -11.01
CA ALA A 22 5.47 15.09 -10.25
C ALA A 22 5.75 15.37 -8.77
N VAL A 23 5.93 16.63 -8.36
CA VAL A 23 6.36 16.98 -6.99
C VAL A 23 5.19 17.03 -6.00
N LEU A 24 3.96 17.21 -6.48
CA LEU A 24 2.76 17.35 -5.62
C LEU A 24 2.10 16.01 -5.25
N ALA A 25 2.44 14.91 -5.92
CA ALA A 25 1.85 13.60 -5.64
C ALA A 25 2.46 12.93 -4.38
N VAL A 26 3.70 13.25 -4.03
CA VAL A 26 4.44 12.60 -2.93
C VAL A 26 3.79 12.86 -1.55
N PRO A 27 3.37 14.10 -1.20
CA PRO A 27 2.72 14.35 0.09
C PRO A 27 1.35 13.68 0.23
N ALA A 28 0.57 13.62 -0.86
CA ALA A 28 -0.75 12.99 -0.87
C ALA A 28 -0.66 11.47 -0.67
N VAL A 29 0.27 10.81 -1.37
CA VAL A 29 0.55 9.38 -1.20
C VAL A 29 1.00 9.08 0.23
N ALA A 30 1.88 9.90 0.81
CA ALA A 30 2.31 9.71 2.20
C ALA A 30 1.16 9.87 3.22
N ALA A 31 0.27 10.86 3.04
CA ALA A 31 -0.87 11.07 3.90
C ALA A 31 -1.90 9.92 3.81
N SER A 32 -2.21 9.47 2.59
CA SER A 32 -3.10 8.33 2.36
C SER A 32 -2.53 7.05 2.96
N LEU A 33 -1.24 6.78 2.76
CA LEU A 33 -0.60 5.59 3.34
C LEU A 33 -0.64 5.65 4.86
N LYS A 34 -0.34 6.82 5.47
CA LYS A 34 -0.44 7.01 6.91
C LYS A 34 -1.84 6.75 7.45
N SER A 35 -2.87 7.21 6.73
CA SER A 35 -4.27 6.95 7.08
C SER A 35 -4.59 5.45 7.05
N ILE A 36 -4.17 4.75 6.00
CA ILE A 36 -4.35 3.29 5.86
C ILE A 36 -3.62 2.55 7.00
N MET A 37 -2.38 2.94 7.32
CA MET A 37 -1.65 2.35 8.45
C MET A 37 -2.35 2.61 9.80
N GLY A 38 -2.99 3.78 9.96
CA GLY A 38 -3.87 4.07 11.10
C GLY A 38 -5.06 3.12 11.16
N SER A 39 -5.77 2.94 10.04
CA SER A 39 -6.90 1.99 9.93
C SER A 39 -6.49 0.57 10.28
N MET A 40 -5.34 0.09 9.78
CA MET A 40 -4.80 -1.23 10.15
C MET A 40 -4.48 -1.32 11.64
N GLY A 41 -3.98 -0.24 12.25
CA GLY A 41 -3.74 -0.14 13.69
C GLY A 41 -5.04 -0.27 14.49
N ASP A 42 -6.08 0.46 14.12
CA ASP A 42 -7.40 0.38 14.76
C ASP A 42 -8.01 -1.00 14.60
N ASN A 43 -7.91 -1.59 13.39
CA ASN A 43 -8.38 -2.93 13.11
C ASN A 43 -7.63 -4.01 13.92
N THR A 44 -6.36 -3.77 14.25
CA THR A 44 -5.58 -4.61 15.19
C THR A 44 -6.21 -4.60 16.59
N THR A 45 -6.71 -3.45 17.03
CA THR A 45 -7.42 -3.32 18.31
C THR A 45 -8.75 -4.07 18.26
N SER A 46 -9.51 -3.95 17.17
CA SER A 46 -10.73 -4.73 16.94
C SER A 46 -10.44 -6.24 16.94
N ALA A 47 -9.38 -6.69 16.28
CA ALA A 47 -8.97 -8.10 16.25
C ALA A 47 -8.73 -8.68 17.66
N LYS A 48 -8.09 -7.91 18.54
CA LYS A 48 -7.88 -8.29 19.94
C LYS A 48 -9.19 -8.41 20.71
N ALA A 49 -10.13 -7.51 20.47
CA ALA A 49 -11.46 -7.57 21.08
C ALA A 49 -12.24 -8.82 20.62
N VAL A 50 -12.18 -9.15 19.33
CA VAL A 50 -12.76 -10.39 18.78
C VAL A 50 -12.07 -11.63 19.36
N LEU A 51 -10.74 -11.61 19.59
CA LEU A 51 -10.07 -12.73 20.26
C LEU A 51 -10.54 -12.91 21.72
N ALA A 52 -10.82 -11.82 22.43
CA ALA A 52 -11.33 -11.89 23.79
C ALA A 52 -12.73 -12.52 23.82
N ASN A 53 -13.64 -11.97 23.01
CA ASN A 53 -15.04 -12.41 22.89
C ASN A 53 -15.32 -12.82 21.44
N PHE A 54 -15.09 -14.09 21.13
CA PHE A 54 -15.12 -14.56 19.74
C PHE A 54 -16.51 -14.42 19.12
N ASP A 55 -16.54 -13.71 18.00
CA ASP A 55 -17.65 -13.60 17.07
C ASP A 55 -17.11 -13.87 15.67
N GLY A 56 -17.65 -14.89 15.00
CA GLY A 56 -17.16 -15.33 13.69
C GLY A 56 -17.37 -14.29 12.58
N LYS A 57 -18.45 -13.50 12.64
CA LYS A 57 -18.70 -12.43 11.65
C LYS A 57 -17.74 -11.28 11.86
N ALA A 58 -17.49 -10.90 13.10
CA ALA A 58 -16.52 -9.87 13.44
C ALA A 58 -15.09 -10.31 13.08
N ALA A 59 -14.75 -11.59 13.30
CA ALA A 59 -13.48 -12.18 12.89
C ALA A 59 -13.27 -12.10 11.37
N GLU A 60 -14.28 -12.50 10.59
CA GLU A 60 -14.26 -12.38 9.13
C GLU A 60 -14.10 -10.90 8.69
N GLN A 61 -14.88 -9.99 9.27
CA GLN A 61 -14.84 -8.56 8.96
C GLN A 61 -13.47 -7.93 9.24
N VAL A 62 -12.84 -8.28 10.37
CA VAL A 62 -11.48 -7.83 10.70
C VAL A 62 -10.50 -8.27 9.62
N LEU A 63 -10.54 -9.53 9.19
CA LEU A 63 -9.63 -10.05 8.17
C LEU A 63 -9.88 -9.43 6.80
N ARG A 64 -11.15 -9.28 6.39
CA ARG A 64 -11.50 -8.56 5.16
C ARG A 64 -11.06 -7.09 5.18
N ARG A 65 -11.14 -6.43 6.33
CA ARG A 65 -10.67 -5.05 6.46
C ARG A 65 -9.15 -4.94 6.31
N TYR A 66 -8.38 -5.90 6.85
CA TYR A 66 -6.95 -5.95 6.55
C TYR A 66 -6.67 -6.16 5.07
N ALA A 67 -7.44 -7.03 4.41
CA ALA A 67 -7.29 -7.26 2.98
C ALA A 67 -7.57 -5.98 2.17
N ALA A 68 -8.68 -5.31 2.45
CA ALA A 68 -9.05 -4.06 1.78
C ALA A 68 -8.03 -2.93 2.03
N ASP A 69 -7.56 -2.77 3.27
CA ASP A 69 -6.52 -1.77 3.60
C ASP A 69 -5.20 -2.11 2.88
N ALA A 70 -4.84 -3.39 2.78
CA ALA A 70 -3.65 -3.82 2.08
C ALA A 70 -3.78 -3.64 0.55
N GLU A 71 -4.95 -3.93 -0.04
CA GLU A 71 -5.25 -3.66 -1.46
C GLU A 71 -5.19 -2.15 -1.76
N ALA A 72 -5.73 -1.32 -0.87
CA ALA A 72 -5.66 0.13 -1.00
C ALA A 72 -4.21 0.63 -0.95
N ALA A 73 -3.38 0.09 -0.05
CA ALA A 73 -1.96 0.42 0.00
C ALA A 73 -1.20 -0.10 -1.22
N ASP A 74 -1.53 -1.31 -1.68
CA ASP A 74 -0.94 -1.94 -2.87
C ASP A 74 -1.16 -1.12 -4.13
N ALA A 75 -2.40 -0.63 -4.32
CA ALA A 75 -2.79 0.20 -5.46
C ALA A 75 -1.92 1.46 -5.63
N MET A 76 -1.40 1.99 -4.52
CA MET A 76 -0.52 3.17 -4.50
C MET A 76 0.87 2.90 -5.11
N PHE A 77 1.27 1.64 -5.24
CA PHE A 77 2.59 1.21 -5.72
C PHE A 77 2.53 0.38 -7.02
N THR A 78 1.40 0.39 -7.73
CA THR A 78 1.16 -0.38 -8.97
C THR A 78 2.08 -0.03 -10.14
N ASN A 79 2.64 1.18 -10.16
CA ASN A 79 3.65 1.61 -11.13
C ASN A 79 4.96 1.98 -10.40
N PRO A 80 5.68 1.00 -9.85
CA PRO A 80 6.78 1.28 -8.95
C PRO A 80 8.03 1.76 -9.70
N GLY A 81 8.51 2.96 -9.37
CA GLY A 81 9.68 3.59 -9.96
C GLY A 81 11.00 3.20 -9.27
N SER A 82 10.93 2.72 -8.03
CA SER A 82 12.09 2.35 -7.21
C SER A 82 12.03 0.91 -6.70
N ALA A 83 13.18 0.36 -6.30
CA ALA A 83 13.25 -0.96 -5.64
C ALA A 83 12.42 -1.01 -4.35
N LYS A 84 12.37 0.10 -3.61
CA LYS A 84 11.52 0.25 -2.41
C LYS A 84 10.04 0.10 -2.75
N GLU A 85 9.55 0.79 -3.78
CA GLU A 85 8.13 0.71 -4.17
C GLU A 85 7.77 -0.67 -4.70
N LYS A 86 8.68 -1.35 -5.41
CA LYS A 86 8.49 -2.74 -5.85
C LYS A 86 8.33 -3.70 -4.67
N ASP A 87 9.15 -3.55 -3.63
CA ASP A 87 9.06 -4.38 -2.43
C ASP A 87 7.79 -4.06 -1.61
N LEU A 88 7.41 -2.79 -1.50
CA LEU A 88 6.16 -2.39 -0.84
C LEU A 88 4.93 -2.94 -1.57
N HIS A 89 4.88 -2.85 -2.90
CA HIS A 89 3.85 -3.46 -3.74
C HIS A 89 3.74 -4.98 -3.45
N ALA A 90 4.86 -5.70 -3.54
CA ALA A 90 4.87 -7.14 -3.29
C ALA A 90 4.37 -7.51 -1.87
N ARG A 91 4.75 -6.74 -0.85
CA ARG A 91 4.33 -6.97 0.55
C ARG A 91 2.85 -6.69 0.76
N PHE A 92 2.32 -5.59 0.24
CA PHE A 92 0.91 -5.26 0.39
C PHE A 92 0.02 -6.24 -0.39
N SER A 93 0.40 -6.57 -1.62
CA SER A 93 -0.26 -7.62 -2.42
C SER A 93 -0.29 -8.98 -1.68
N LYS A 94 0.84 -9.40 -1.10
CA LYS A 94 0.91 -10.63 -0.31
C LYS A 94 0.02 -10.58 0.94
N MET A 95 0.02 -9.46 1.66
CA MET A 95 -0.80 -9.27 2.86
C MET A 95 -2.29 -9.31 2.51
N ALA A 96 -2.71 -8.66 1.42
CA ALA A 96 -4.08 -8.70 0.92
C ALA A 96 -4.55 -10.13 0.64
N MET A 97 -3.73 -10.90 -0.10
CA MET A 97 -4.00 -12.31 -0.38
C MET A 97 -4.14 -13.14 0.90
N ILE A 98 -3.18 -13.02 1.83
CA ILE A 98 -3.21 -13.76 3.10
C ILE A 98 -4.48 -13.43 3.89
N ALA A 99 -4.82 -12.14 4.02
CA ALA A 99 -5.98 -11.70 4.77
C ALA A 99 -7.30 -12.15 4.13
N ASN A 100 -7.43 -12.09 2.80
CA ASN A 100 -8.60 -12.57 2.06
C ASN A 100 -8.77 -14.10 2.16
N THR A 101 -7.69 -14.87 2.02
CA THR A 101 -7.74 -16.32 2.22
C THR A 101 -8.10 -16.67 3.66
N ALA A 102 -7.50 -15.96 4.61
CA ALA A 102 -7.73 -16.19 6.03
C ALA A 102 -9.17 -15.86 6.46
N SER A 103 -9.81 -14.83 5.86
CA SER A 103 -11.18 -14.46 6.20
C SER A 103 -12.18 -15.58 5.88
N GLN A 104 -11.88 -16.44 4.90
CA GLN A 104 -12.72 -17.58 4.54
C GLN A 104 -12.53 -18.79 5.47
N GLN A 105 -11.45 -18.82 6.25
CA GLN A 105 -11.02 -19.96 7.06
C GLN A 105 -11.19 -19.73 8.57
N ALA A 106 -11.44 -18.50 9.02
CA ALA A 106 -11.55 -18.13 10.42
C ALA A 106 -12.94 -18.46 11.01
N GLN A 107 -13.27 -19.76 11.06
CA GLN A 107 -14.59 -20.27 11.49
C GLN A 107 -14.75 -20.33 13.02
N ASP A 108 -13.65 -20.36 13.76
CA ASP A 108 -13.60 -20.46 15.21
C ASP A 108 -12.46 -19.61 15.79
N LYS A 109 -12.41 -19.50 17.12
CA LYS A 109 -11.41 -18.69 17.83
C LYS A 109 -9.97 -19.12 17.54
N ALA A 110 -9.70 -20.42 17.38
CA ALA A 110 -8.36 -20.94 17.15
C ALA A 110 -7.91 -20.67 15.71
N SER A 111 -8.79 -20.92 14.72
CA SER A 111 -8.54 -20.60 13.32
C SER A 111 -8.39 -19.09 13.11
N PHE A 112 -9.21 -18.26 13.75
CA PHE A 112 -9.03 -16.80 13.74
C PHE A 112 -7.71 -16.36 14.37
N ARG A 113 -7.31 -16.94 15.51
CA ARG A 113 -6.01 -16.62 16.13
C ARG A 113 -4.84 -16.93 15.19
N LYS A 114 -4.89 -18.08 14.49
CA LYS A 114 -3.87 -18.47 13.50
C LYS A 114 -3.86 -17.50 12.31
N ALA A 115 -5.03 -17.19 11.77
CA ALA A 115 -5.22 -16.21 10.69
C ALA A 115 -4.64 -14.84 11.06
N PHE A 116 -5.02 -14.31 12.23
CA PHE A 116 -4.55 -13.03 12.71
C PHE A 116 -3.04 -13.01 12.96
N ALA A 117 -2.45 -14.09 13.47
CA ALA A 117 -1.01 -14.20 13.63
C ALA A 117 -0.25 -14.16 12.29
N ALA A 118 -0.81 -14.73 11.22
CA ALA A 118 -0.24 -14.64 9.88
C ALA A 118 -0.23 -13.19 9.38
N VAL A 119 -1.35 -12.48 9.52
CA VAL A 119 -1.44 -11.04 9.18
C VAL A 119 -0.45 -10.22 10.00
N ALA A 120 -0.38 -10.44 11.32
CA ALA A 120 0.54 -9.73 12.21
C ALA A 120 2.03 -9.99 11.86
N THR A 121 2.35 -11.17 11.32
CA THR A 121 3.70 -11.50 10.84
C THR A 121 4.08 -10.65 9.63
N GLU A 122 3.16 -10.44 8.68
CA GLU A 122 3.40 -9.55 7.54
C GLU A 122 3.54 -8.09 8.00
N CYS A 123 2.71 -7.61 8.93
CA CYS A 123 2.87 -6.29 9.52
C CYS A 123 4.25 -6.12 10.18
N LYS A 124 4.70 -7.10 10.97
CA LYS A 124 6.02 -7.08 11.62
C LYS A 124 7.14 -7.07 10.59
N SER A 125 7.06 -7.91 9.57
CA SER A 125 8.05 -8.00 8.50
C SER A 125 8.18 -6.69 7.73
N CYS A 126 7.05 -6.05 7.39
CA CYS A 126 7.05 -4.74 6.72
C CYS A 126 7.66 -3.65 7.62
N HIS A 127 7.24 -3.57 8.89
CA HIS A 127 7.75 -2.57 9.83
C HIS A 127 9.25 -2.75 10.13
N ALA A 128 9.77 -3.98 10.17
CA ALA A 128 11.20 -4.20 10.37
C ALA A 128 12.08 -3.56 9.27
N THR A 129 11.52 -3.40 8.06
CA THR A 129 12.22 -2.80 6.92
C THR A 129 11.96 -1.29 6.79
N TYR A 130 10.75 -0.83 7.13
CA TYR A 130 10.27 0.50 6.70
C TYR A 130 9.74 1.43 7.79
N LYS A 131 9.68 1.00 9.05
CA LYS A 131 9.21 1.82 10.17
C LYS A 131 10.38 2.30 11.02
#